data_AF-A0A8J5L4B8-F1
#
_entry.id   AF-A0A8J5L4B8-F1
#
_cell.length_a   1.000
_cell.length_b   1.000
_cell.length_c   1.000
_cell.angle_alpha   90.00
_cell.angle_beta   90.00
_cell.angle_gamma   90.00
#
_symmetry.space_group_name_H-M   'P 1'
#
loop_
_entity.id
_entity.type
_entity.pdbx_description
1 polymer ?
#
loop_
_entity_poly.entity_id
_entity_poly.type
_entity_poly.pdbx_seq_one_letter_code
_entity_poly.pdbx_strand_id
1 'polypeptide(L)'
;MDPFVWTLCTGVEEENQIPSIELLKTIHPSESSVEVVLIDRQHDPDLRHLETIVNGLSCSCPTAKDMVDQLAKLVCTQMGGIAFNGEDALLHCWKDWSEVIKASSCTVVPPMGKLSFGLYRHRALLFKVI
;
A
#
# COMPACT_ATOMS: atom_id res chain seq x y z
N MET A 1 6.89 -22.77 11.47
CA MET A 1 7.17 -21.33 11.40
C MET A 1 5.85 -20.59 11.46
N ASP A 2 5.69 -19.69 12.41
CA ASP A 2 4.47 -18.91 12.62
C ASP A 2 4.24 -17.96 11.42
N PRO A 3 3.02 -17.88 10.86
CA PRO A 3 2.72 -17.06 9.68
C PRO A 3 2.91 -15.55 9.87
N PHE A 4 3.19 -15.07 11.09
CA PHE A 4 3.42 -13.66 11.39
C PHE A 4 4.89 -13.30 11.71
N VAL A 5 5.82 -14.24 11.55
CA VAL A 5 7.23 -14.02 11.86
C VAL A 5 7.96 -13.40 10.67
N TRP A 6 8.26 -12.12 10.79
CA TRP A 6 9.16 -11.37 9.91
C TRP A 6 10.58 -11.88 10.11
N THR A 7 11.13 -12.62 9.15
CA THR A 7 12.59 -12.84 9.08
C THR A 7 13.14 -11.93 8.00
N LEU A 8 13.38 -10.66 8.38
CA LEU A 8 14.02 -9.68 7.51
C LEU A 8 15.51 -9.60 7.90
N CYS A 9 16.28 -10.65 7.59
CA CYS A 9 17.71 -10.71 7.88
C CYS A 9 18.42 -11.56 6.80
N THR A 10 19.10 -10.93 5.84
CA THR A 10 19.96 -11.64 4.85
C THR A 10 21.41 -11.17 4.93
N GLY A 11 21.91 -10.93 6.15
CA GLY A 11 23.32 -10.59 6.40
C GLY A 11 23.71 -10.86 7.85
N VAL A 12 24.90 -11.42 8.06
CA VAL A 12 25.39 -12.02 9.33
C VAL A 12 25.63 -10.97 10.45
N GLU A 13 25.53 -9.67 10.16
CA GLU A 13 25.83 -8.59 11.13
C GLU A 13 24.60 -7.79 11.61
N GLU A 14 23.41 -8.01 11.03
CA GLU A 14 22.20 -7.20 11.30
C GLU A 14 21.01 -8.06 11.78
N GLU A 15 21.26 -9.03 12.67
CA GLU A 15 20.20 -9.75 13.36
C GLU A 15 19.43 -8.76 14.26
N ASN A 16 18.16 -8.49 13.92
CA ASN A 16 17.13 -7.81 14.73
C ASN A 16 16.88 -6.29 14.51
N GLN A 17 17.40 -5.66 13.45
CA GLN A 17 17.04 -4.25 13.15
C GLN A 17 16.17 -4.15 11.90
N ILE A 18 15.11 -3.33 11.99
CA ILE A 18 14.31 -2.96 10.82
C ILE A 18 15.22 -2.09 9.93
N PRO A 19 15.45 -2.46 8.65
CA PRO A 19 16.29 -1.67 7.77
C PRO A 19 15.70 -0.28 7.56
N SER A 20 16.57 0.70 7.36
CA SER A 20 16.12 2.05 7.03
C SER A 20 15.39 2.07 5.69
N ILE A 21 14.42 2.98 5.55
CA ILE A 21 13.70 3.17 4.28
C ILE A 21 14.68 3.53 3.16
N GLU A 22 15.73 4.31 3.45
CA GLU A 22 16.76 4.68 2.48
C GLU A 22 17.55 3.46 1.99
N LEU A 23 17.89 2.52 2.87
CA LEU A 23 18.51 1.25 2.47
C LEU A 23 17.57 0.40 1.61
N LEU A 24 16.29 0.30 1.99
CA LEU A 24 15.31 -0.45 1.18
C LEU A 24 15.12 0.14 -0.21
N LYS A 25 15.21 1.48 -0.34
CA LYS A 25 15.10 2.16 -1.64
C LYS A 25 16.25 1.83 -2.60
N THR A 26 17.44 1.47 -2.10
CA THR A 26 18.59 1.13 -2.96
C THR A 26 18.52 -0.27 -3.56
N ILE A 27 17.62 -1.12 -3.07
CA ILE A 27 17.47 -2.50 -3.54
C ILE A 27 16.77 -2.51 -4.90
N HIS A 28 17.40 -3.13 -5.90
CA HIS A 28 16.78 -3.29 -7.21
C HIS A 28 15.68 -4.37 -7.14
N PRO A 29 14.53 -4.20 -7.83
CA PRO A 29 13.44 -5.18 -7.80
C PRO A 29 13.81 -6.62 -8.18
N SER A 30 14.87 -6.81 -8.96
CA SER A 30 15.36 -8.15 -9.33
C SER A 30 16.23 -8.82 -8.27
N GLU A 31 16.70 -8.08 -7.27
CA GLU A 31 17.65 -8.56 -6.26
C GLU A 31 16.93 -9.14 -5.02
N SER A 32 15.64 -8.84 -4.84
CA SER A 32 14.90 -9.22 -3.64
C SER A 32 13.41 -9.42 -3.91
N SER A 33 12.81 -10.37 -3.18
CA SER A 33 11.36 -10.60 -3.16
C SER A 33 10.65 -9.85 -2.02
N VAL A 34 11.35 -8.93 -1.34
CA VAL A 34 10.76 -8.15 -0.24
C VAL A 34 9.66 -7.23 -0.78
N GLU A 35 8.53 -7.19 -0.08
CA GLU A 35 7.40 -6.33 -0.39
C GLU A 35 7.33 -5.19 0.63
N VAL A 36 7.47 -3.95 0.14
CA VAL A 36 7.41 -2.74 0.96
C VAL A 36 6.38 -1.80 0.36
N VAL A 37 5.58 -1.14 1.18
CA VAL A 37 4.73 -0.03 0.76
C VAL A 37 5.03 1.16 1.67
N LEU A 38 5.46 2.27 1.09
CA LEU A 38 5.79 3.47 1.85
C LEU A 38 4.57 4.36 2.03
N ILE A 39 4.31 4.78 3.26
CA ILE A 39 3.29 5.77 3.58
C ILE A 39 4.01 7.07 3.95
N ASP A 40 4.01 8.02 3.02
CA ASP A 40 4.66 9.32 3.20
C ASP A 40 3.70 10.45 2.80
N ARG A 41 2.96 11.00 3.77
CA ARG A 41 2.02 12.10 3.52
C ARG A 41 2.68 13.39 3.01
N GLN A 42 3.99 13.55 3.19
CA GLN A 42 4.70 14.76 2.78
C GLN A 42 5.18 14.67 1.33
N HIS A 43 5.64 13.50 0.88
CA HIS A 43 6.26 13.32 -0.43
C HIS A 43 5.46 12.45 -1.40
N ASP A 44 4.30 11.94 -1.00
CA ASP A 44 3.36 11.22 -1.86
C ASP A 44 2.20 12.14 -2.32
N PRO A 45 2.28 12.73 -3.54
CA PRO A 45 1.23 13.62 -4.03
C PRO A 45 -0.10 12.91 -4.25
N ASP A 46 -0.08 11.63 -4.61
CA ASP A 46 -1.27 10.83 -4.89
C ASP A 46 -2.00 10.53 -3.57
N LEU A 47 -1.25 10.23 -2.49
CA LEU A 47 -1.85 10.06 -1.16
C LEU A 47 -2.50 11.35 -0.64
N ARG A 48 -1.84 12.51 -0.79
CA ARG A 48 -2.44 13.80 -0.43
C ARG A 48 -3.68 14.14 -1.25
N HIS A 49 -3.72 13.72 -2.51
CA HIS A 49 -4.90 13.91 -3.34
C HIS A 49 -6.10 13.13 -2.77
N LEU A 50 -5.88 11.88 -2.35
CA LEU A 50 -6.90 11.08 -1.66
C LEU A 50 -7.36 11.75 -0.35
N GLU A 51 -6.45 12.25 0.48
CA GLU A 51 -6.80 12.99 1.70
C GLU A 51 -7.64 14.24 1.39
N THR A 52 -7.33 14.94 0.29
CA THR A 52 -8.10 16.11 -0.16
C THR A 52 -9.52 15.73 -0.56
N ILE A 53 -9.70 14.60 -1.25
CA ILE A 53 -11.02 14.05 -1.58
C ILE A 53 -11.80 13.74 -0.30
N VAL A 54 -11.19 13.03 0.65
CA VAL A 54 -11.83 12.67 1.93
C VAL A 54 -12.26 13.91 2.71
N ASN A 55 -11.41 14.92 2.78
CA ASN A 55 -11.74 16.20 3.41
C ASN A 55 -12.94 16.89 2.74
N GLY A 56 -13.04 16.83 1.40
CA GLY A 56 -14.18 17.34 0.66
C GLY A 56 -15.48 16.57 0.92
N LEU A 57 -15.41 15.26 1.15
CA LEU A 57 -16.57 14.42 1.46
C LEU A 57 -17.19 14.75 2.82
N SER A 58 -16.38 15.20 3.78
CA SER A 58 -16.80 15.54 5.15
C SER A 58 -17.97 16.52 5.20
N CYS A 59 -17.98 17.54 4.33
CA CYS A 59 -19.07 18.52 4.27
C CYS A 59 -20.40 17.94 3.78
N SER A 60 -20.38 16.80 3.09
CA SER A 60 -21.54 16.19 2.44
C SER A 60 -22.13 14.99 3.19
N CYS A 61 -21.47 14.54 4.27
CA CYS A 61 -21.86 13.36 5.01
C CYS A 61 -22.58 13.74 6.32
N PRO A 62 -23.89 13.48 6.45
CA PRO A 62 -24.66 13.85 7.64
C PRO A 62 -24.25 13.09 8.90
N THR A 63 -23.74 11.87 8.74
CA THR A 63 -23.36 11.00 9.86
C THR A 63 -21.96 10.42 9.69
N ALA A 64 -21.36 9.99 10.81
CA ALA A 64 -20.10 9.25 10.79
C ALA A 64 -20.19 7.94 9.99
N LYS A 65 -21.37 7.30 9.95
CA LYS A 65 -21.59 6.11 9.15
C LYS A 65 -21.49 6.42 7.66
N ASP A 66 -22.09 7.53 7.21
CA ASP A 66 -22.01 7.95 5.81
C ASP A 66 -20.56 8.23 5.41
N MET A 67 -19.78 8.87 6.30
CA MET A 67 -18.34 9.08 6.09
C MET A 67 -17.57 7.77 5.93
N VAL A 68 -17.80 6.81 6.83
CA VAL A 68 -17.15 5.49 6.78
C VAL A 68 -17.50 4.76 5.49
N ASP A 69 -18.77 4.81 5.06
CA ASP A 69 -19.22 4.17 3.82
C ASP A 69 -18.61 4.82 2.58
N GLN A 70 -18.49 6.16 2.54
CA GLN A 70 -17.83 6.87 1.44
C GLN A 70 -16.32 6.59 1.39
N LEU A 71 -15.66 6.59 2.54
CA LEU A 71 -14.24 6.26 2.66
C LEU A 71 -13.97 4.82 2.21
N ALA A 72 -14.81 3.87 2.63
CA ALA A 72 -14.69 2.47 2.22
C ALA A 72 -14.85 2.31 0.69
N LYS A 73 -15.79 3.05 0.08
CA LYS A 73 -15.97 3.06 -1.39
C LYS A 73 -14.77 3.68 -2.12
N LEU A 74 -14.21 4.76 -1.59
CA LEU A 74 -13.02 5.41 -2.16
C LEU A 74 -11.83 4.44 -2.14
N VAL A 75 -11.52 3.86 -0.99
CA VAL A 75 -10.43 2.87 -0.83
C VAL A 75 -10.65 1.66 -1.73
N CYS A 76 -11.87 1.14 -1.79
CA CYS A 76 -12.23 0.02 -2.64
C CYS A 76 -11.96 0.34 -4.12
N THR A 77 -12.43 1.50 -4.58
CA THR A 77 -12.27 1.94 -5.98
C THR A 77 -10.80 2.17 -6.33
N GLN A 78 -10.05 2.84 -5.43
CA GLN A 78 -8.63 3.13 -5.62
C GLN A 78 -7.78 1.86 -5.75
N MET A 79 -8.15 0.79 -5.05
CA MET A 79 -7.32 -0.42 -4.93
C MET A 79 -7.86 -1.63 -5.71
N GLY A 80 -8.43 -1.40 -6.88
CA GLY A 80 -8.84 -2.46 -7.81
C GLY A 80 -10.31 -2.87 -7.70
N GLY A 81 -11.14 -2.07 -7.04
CA GLY A 81 -12.59 -2.24 -7.00
C GLY A 81 -13.06 -3.44 -6.17
N ILE A 82 -14.23 -3.98 -6.56
CA ILE A 82 -14.87 -5.10 -5.87
C ILE A 82 -14.06 -6.38 -6.09
N ALA A 83 -13.74 -7.07 -5.00
CA ALA A 83 -13.09 -8.38 -5.02
C ALA A 83 -14.10 -9.50 -5.34
N PHE A 84 -14.56 -9.59 -6.59
CA PHE A 84 -15.65 -10.50 -6.99
C PHE A 84 -15.36 -11.98 -6.67
N ASN A 85 -14.11 -12.41 -6.80
CA ASN A 85 -13.68 -13.79 -6.53
C ASN A 85 -12.83 -13.87 -5.25
N GLY A 86 -13.05 -12.97 -4.28
CA GLY A 86 -12.23 -12.88 -3.08
C GLY A 86 -10.84 -12.32 -3.35
N GLU A 87 -9.89 -12.61 -2.45
CA GLU A 87 -8.54 -12.04 -2.48
C GLU A 87 -7.68 -12.58 -3.62
N ASP A 88 -7.97 -13.77 -4.16
CA ASP A 88 -7.16 -14.40 -5.21
C ASP A 88 -7.11 -13.56 -6.49
N ALA A 89 -8.24 -12.95 -6.87
CA ALA A 89 -8.28 -12.03 -8.01
C ALA A 89 -7.43 -10.77 -7.77
N LEU A 90 -7.51 -10.20 -6.56
CA LEU A 90 -6.68 -9.06 -6.17
C LEU A 90 -5.20 -9.43 -6.09
N LEU A 91 -4.87 -10.65 -5.65
CA LEU A 91 -3.50 -11.16 -5.58
C LEU A 91 -2.88 -11.30 -6.96
N HIS A 92 -3.63 -11.80 -7.94
CA HIS A 92 -3.17 -11.87 -9.32
C HIS A 92 -2.87 -10.46 -9.86
N CYS A 93 -3.85 -9.54 -9.78
CA CYS A 93 -3.65 -8.17 -10.24
C CYS A 93 -2.54 -7.44 -9.48
N TRP A 94 -2.43 -7.67 -8.17
CA TRP A 94 -1.37 -7.12 -7.34
C TRP A 94 0.00 -7.58 -7.80
N LYS A 95 0.19 -8.88 -8.06
CA LYS A 95 1.47 -9.41 -8.54
C LYS A 95 1.90 -8.72 -9.82
N ASP A 96 1.04 -8.73 -10.84
CA ASP A 96 1.33 -8.11 -12.14
C ASP A 96 1.63 -6.63 -12.01
N TRP A 97 0.80 -5.91 -11.26
CA TRP A 97 0.92 -4.47 -11.09
C TRP A 97 2.13 -4.08 -10.23
N SER A 98 2.44 -4.86 -9.19
CA SER A 98 3.58 -4.62 -8.31
C SER A 98 4.90 -4.73 -9.06
N GLU A 99 5.03 -5.66 -10.01
CA GLU A 99 6.21 -5.75 -10.88
C GLU A 99 6.34 -4.52 -11.77
N VAL A 100 5.22 -4.04 -12.34
CA VAL A 100 5.21 -2.84 -13.19
C VAL A 100 5.66 -1.59 -12.42
N ILE A 101 5.09 -1.33 -11.24
CA ILE A 101 5.45 -0.12 -10.47
C ILE A 101 6.89 -0.18 -9.93
N LYS A 102 7.34 -1.36 -9.50
CA LYS A 102 8.71 -1.57 -9.03
C LYS A 102 9.69 -1.32 -10.17
N ALA A 103 9.42 -1.86 -11.36
CA ALA A 103 10.23 -1.65 -12.56
C ALA A 103 10.25 -0.18 -12.99
N SER A 104 9.10 0.51 -13.00
CA SER A 104 9.03 1.92 -13.40
C SER A 104 9.72 2.87 -12.42
N SER A 105 9.80 2.48 -11.15
CA SER A 105 10.37 3.30 -10.08
C SER A 105 11.81 2.89 -9.71
N CYS A 106 12.33 1.82 -10.32
CA CYS A 106 13.61 1.19 -9.98
C CYS A 106 13.80 0.94 -8.47
N THR A 107 12.73 0.59 -7.74
CA THR A 107 12.78 0.39 -6.29
C THR A 107 11.75 -0.65 -5.84
N VAL A 108 12.06 -1.37 -4.76
CA VAL A 108 11.13 -2.29 -4.07
C VAL A 108 10.16 -1.57 -3.12
N VAL A 109 10.23 -0.23 -3.04
CA VAL A 109 9.48 0.60 -2.09
C VAL A 109 8.50 1.54 -2.81
N PRO A 110 7.45 1.03 -3.47
CA PRO A 110 6.41 1.87 -4.05
C PRO A 110 5.66 2.69 -2.96
N PRO A 111 5.28 3.93 -3.27
CA PRO A 111 4.47 4.75 -2.37
C PRO A 111 3.00 4.32 -2.39
N MET A 112 2.32 4.43 -1.24
CA MET A 112 0.93 3.98 -1.02
C MET A 112 -0.07 4.63 -1.98
N GLY A 113 0.08 5.94 -2.24
CA GLY A 113 -0.81 6.70 -3.12
C GLY A 113 -0.82 6.22 -4.56
N LYS A 114 0.28 5.59 -5.01
CA LYS A 114 0.37 5.06 -6.38
C LYS A 114 -0.29 3.69 -6.54
N LEU A 115 -0.67 3.00 -5.47
CA LEU A 115 -1.26 1.67 -5.56
C LEU A 115 -2.63 1.71 -6.26
N SER A 116 -2.70 1.12 -7.47
CA SER A 116 -3.97 0.94 -8.21
C SER A 116 -4.66 -0.38 -7.88
N PHE A 117 -3.90 -1.35 -7.36
CA PHE A 117 -4.40 -2.63 -6.86
C PHE A 117 -3.83 -2.87 -5.48
N GLY A 118 -4.64 -3.42 -4.58
CA GLY A 118 -4.22 -3.67 -3.21
C GLY A 118 -4.99 -4.81 -2.57
N LEU A 119 -4.24 -5.64 -1.85
CA LEU A 119 -4.75 -6.69 -0.97
C LEU A 119 -5.44 -6.09 0.26
N TYR A 120 -6.09 -6.93 1.08
CA TYR A 120 -6.83 -6.44 2.25
C TYR A 120 -5.97 -5.63 3.21
N ARG A 121 -4.70 -6.02 3.38
CA ARG A 121 -3.71 -5.27 4.18
C ARG A 121 -3.47 -3.85 3.65
N HIS A 122 -3.35 -3.67 2.34
CA HIS A 122 -3.13 -2.36 1.72
C HIS A 122 -4.37 -1.49 1.86
N ARG A 123 -5.55 -2.08 1.65
CA ARG A 123 -6.85 -1.40 1.81
C ARG A 123 -7.06 -0.93 3.25
N ALA A 124 -6.80 -1.80 4.23
CA ALA A 124 -6.92 -1.46 5.63
C ALA A 124 -5.94 -0.35 6.05
N LEU A 125 -4.70 -0.40 5.54
CA LEU A 125 -3.72 0.66 5.75
C LEU A 125 -4.19 1.98 5.13
N LEU A 126 -4.58 1.98 3.85
CA LEU A 126 -5.07 3.19 3.17
C LEU A 126 -6.25 3.80 3.92
N PHE A 127 -7.26 2.99 4.26
CA PHE A 127 -8.43 3.42 5.03
C PHE A 127 -8.05 4.07 6.37
N LYS A 128 -6.97 3.61 7.01
CA LYS A 128 -6.52 4.17 8.28
C LYS A 128 -5.73 5.47 8.13
N VAL A 129 -5.08 5.68 6.98
CA VAL A 129 -4.16 6.81 6.80
C VAL A 129 -4.72 7.97 6.01
N ILE A 130 -5.85 7.82 5.30
CA ILE A 130 -6.53 8.94 4.62
C ILE A 130 -7.79 9.40 5.35
#